data_AF-A0A0C3JJZ2-F1
#
_entry.id   AF-A0A0C3JJZ2-F1
#
_cell.length_a   1.000
_cell.length_b   1.000
_cell.length_c   1.000
_cell.angle_alpha   90.00
_cell.angle_beta   90.00
_cell.angle_gamma   90.00
#
_symmetry.space_group_name_H-M   'P 1'
#
loop_
_entity.id
_entity.type
_entity.pdbx_description
1 polymer ?
#
loop_
_entity_poly.entity_id
_entity_poly.type
_entity_poly.pdbx_seq_one_letter_code
_entity_poly.pdbx_strand_id
1 'polypeptide(L)'
;MYHLPLEVKRHIFGYCTIQDLAILAQASTELNGLARDYLQHQLHLLSLPFFDNTATLMSILRSCDAVVSGSCALHMLLPANKTSWVPADLDIYVSCRHMACLSVLLEHNGYLIMNQRAVDAGPYGSSSIRSVILFANGWRTIDVIVSSTVAAMSPIFEFHSTAVMNFIAADHIFCAYPNEGMSFSVYEVVTEVEKNGVENL
;
A
#
# COMPACT_ATOMS: atom_id res chain seq x y z
N MET A 1 14.28 -23.97 -22.60
CA MET A 1 13.71 -24.22 -21.26
C MET A 1 12.20 -24.09 -21.42
N TYR A 2 11.42 -25.13 -21.17
CA TYR A 2 9.96 -25.07 -21.28
C TYR A 2 9.44 -23.91 -20.40
N HIS A 3 8.80 -22.91 -21.00
CA HIS A 3 8.28 -21.76 -20.26
C HIS A 3 7.07 -22.21 -19.44
N LEU A 4 7.23 -22.26 -18.12
CA LEU A 4 6.12 -22.46 -17.20
C LEU A 4 5.03 -21.38 -17.46
N PRO A 5 3.73 -21.72 -17.38
CA PRO A 5 2.65 -20.74 -17.43
C PRO A 5 2.82 -19.64 -16.37
N LEU A 6 2.32 -18.43 -16.66
CA LEU A 6 2.46 -17.28 -15.75
C LEU A 6 1.82 -17.55 -14.39
N GLU A 7 0.71 -18.29 -14.37
CA GLU A 7 -0.02 -18.70 -13.18
C GLU A 7 0.85 -19.60 -12.28
N VAL A 8 1.60 -20.52 -12.88
CA VAL A 8 2.53 -21.39 -12.14
C VAL A 8 3.68 -20.59 -11.57
N LYS A 9 4.21 -19.62 -12.31
CA LYS A 9 5.25 -18.70 -11.82
C LYS A 9 4.73 -17.87 -10.64
N ARG A 10 3.54 -17.26 -10.76
CA ARG A 10 2.89 -16.53 -9.66
C ARG A 10 2.66 -17.42 -8.44
N HIS A 11 2.26 -18.68 -8.66
CA HIS A 11 2.07 -19.63 -7.56
C HIS A 11 3.39 -19.92 -6.83
N ILE A 12 4.50 -20.11 -7.55
CA ILE A 12 5.85 -20.27 -6.96
C ILE A 12 6.23 -19.03 -6.15
N PHE A 13 6.02 -17.83 -6.71
CA PHE A 13 6.30 -16.56 -6.04
C PHE A 13 5.40 -16.35 -4.80
N GLY A 14 4.24 -17.00 -4.75
CA GLY A 14 3.38 -17.05 -3.56
C GLY A 14 4.00 -17.74 -2.33
N TYR A 15 5.10 -18.48 -2.50
CA TYR A 15 5.86 -19.07 -1.39
C TYR A 15 7.03 -18.17 -0.92
N CYS A 16 7.34 -17.12 -1.68
CA CYS A 16 8.43 -16.21 -1.39
C CYS A 16 8.01 -15.12 -0.40
N THR A 17 8.92 -14.76 0.51
CA THR A 17 8.82 -13.50 1.26
C THR A 17 9.11 -12.31 0.36
N ILE A 18 8.77 -11.09 0.79
CA ILE A 18 9.16 -9.88 0.05
C ILE A 18 10.68 -9.80 -0.17
N GLN A 19 11.48 -10.32 0.76
CA GLN A 19 12.93 -10.35 0.63
C GLN A 19 13.39 -11.34 -0.44
N ASP A 20 12.82 -12.54 -0.48
CA ASP A 20 13.11 -13.52 -1.53
C ASP A 20 12.79 -12.94 -2.90
N LEU A 21 11.64 -12.26 -3.03
CA LEU A 21 11.25 -11.56 -4.26
C LEU A 21 12.25 -10.49 -4.66
N ALA A 22 12.76 -9.72 -3.70
CA ALA A 22 13.74 -8.68 -3.98
C ALA A 22 15.12 -9.24 -4.37
N ILE A 23 15.54 -10.35 -3.77
CA ILE A 23 16.77 -11.06 -4.14
C ILE A 23 16.63 -11.61 -5.57
N LEU A 24 15.50 -12.24 -5.89
CA LEU A 24 15.20 -12.73 -7.23
C LEU A 24 15.17 -11.59 -8.26
N ALA A 25 14.53 -10.47 -7.92
CA ALA A 25 14.43 -9.30 -8.79
C ALA A 25 15.81 -8.65 -9.09
N GLN A 26 16.77 -8.77 -8.18
CA GLN A 26 18.14 -8.30 -8.38
C GLN A 26 19.01 -9.30 -9.17
N ALA A 27 18.63 -10.58 -9.21
CA ALA A 27 19.42 -11.62 -9.86
C ALA A 27 19.35 -11.56 -11.40
N SER A 28 18.22 -11.14 -11.99
CA SER A 28 18.11 -10.94 -13.44
C SER A 28 16.95 -10.02 -13.83
N THR A 29 17.00 -9.46 -15.04
CA THR A 29 15.91 -8.64 -15.60
C THR A 29 14.62 -9.43 -15.82
N GLU A 30 14.73 -10.71 -16.20
CA GLU A 30 13.56 -11.59 -16.35
C GLU A 30 12.87 -11.84 -15.00
N LEU A 31 13.65 -12.16 -13.95
CA LEU A 31 13.12 -12.36 -12.61
C LEU A 31 12.58 -11.06 -12.01
N ASN A 32 13.18 -9.91 -12.33
CA ASN A 32 12.65 -8.60 -11.97
C ASN A 32 11.26 -8.39 -12.56
N GLY A 33 11.08 -8.67 -13.85
CA GLY A 33 9.79 -8.59 -14.53
C GLY A 33 8.74 -9.49 -13.88
N LEU A 34 9.10 -10.72 -13.52
CA LEU A 34 8.19 -11.66 -12.85
C LEU A 34 7.84 -11.24 -11.42
N ALA A 35 8.81 -10.72 -10.65
CA ALA A 35 8.55 -10.20 -9.30
C ALA A 35 7.61 -8.99 -9.36
N ARG A 36 7.84 -8.10 -10.33
CA ARG A 36 6.97 -6.93 -10.57
C ARG A 36 5.56 -7.34 -10.94
N ASP A 37 5.40 -8.26 -11.90
CA ASP A 37 4.08 -8.78 -12.30
C ASP A 37 3.35 -9.42 -11.11
N TYR A 38 4.05 -10.21 -10.30
CA TYR A 38 3.47 -10.81 -9.09
C TYR A 38 3.00 -9.75 -8.09
N LEU A 39 3.82 -8.74 -7.77
CA LEU A 39 3.46 -7.68 -6.83
C LEU A 39 2.30 -6.80 -7.37
N GLN A 40 2.30 -6.50 -8.66
CA GLN A 40 1.20 -5.79 -9.32
C GLN A 40 -0.10 -6.58 -9.27
N HIS A 41 -0.01 -7.91 -9.47
CA HIS A 41 -1.18 -8.78 -9.33
C HIS A 41 -1.71 -8.82 -7.89
N GLN A 42 -0.83 -8.91 -6.88
CA GLN A 42 -1.24 -8.84 -5.47
C GLN A 42 -1.89 -7.50 -5.12
N LEU A 43 -1.31 -6.39 -5.57
CA LEU A 43 -1.87 -5.05 -5.37
C LEU A 43 -3.23 -4.91 -6.05
N HIS A 44 -3.40 -5.46 -7.24
CA HIS A 44 -4.69 -5.50 -7.91
C HIS A 44 -5.73 -6.22 -7.06
N LEU A 45 -5.45 -7.45 -6.62
CA LEU A 45 -6.36 -8.22 -5.78
C LEU A 45 -6.70 -7.51 -4.47
N LEU A 46 -5.72 -6.83 -3.85
CA LEU A 46 -5.91 -6.05 -2.63
C LEU A 46 -6.81 -4.82 -2.85
N SER A 47 -6.71 -4.17 -4.00
CA SER A 47 -7.47 -2.95 -4.32
C SER A 47 -8.91 -3.20 -4.75
N LEU A 48 -9.19 -4.36 -5.37
CA LEU A 48 -10.48 -4.70 -5.96
C LEU A 48 -11.69 -4.59 -5.01
N PRO A 49 -11.58 -4.93 -3.71
CA PRO A 49 -12.70 -4.75 -2.80
C PRO A 49 -13.11 -3.29 -2.64
N PHE A 50 -12.16 -2.34 -2.77
CA PHE A 50 -12.33 -0.92 -2.43
C PHE A 50 -12.54 -0.03 -3.65
N PHE A 51 -11.98 -0.40 -4.81
CA PHE A 51 -12.06 0.38 -6.04
C PHE A 51 -12.26 -0.54 -7.24
N ASP A 52 -12.97 -0.05 -8.25
CA ASP A 52 -13.20 -0.80 -9.50
C ASP A 52 -11.91 -1.12 -10.26
N ASN A 53 -10.86 -0.32 -10.04
CA ASN A 53 -9.54 -0.47 -10.66
C ASN A 53 -8.43 -0.05 -9.71
N THR A 54 -7.34 -0.82 -9.67
CA THR A 54 -6.08 -0.51 -8.98
C THR A 54 -5.54 0.87 -9.35
N ALA A 55 -5.71 1.31 -10.60
CA ALA A 55 -5.24 2.61 -11.06
C ALA A 55 -5.86 3.77 -10.26
N THR A 56 -7.10 3.61 -9.78
CA THR A 56 -7.76 4.60 -8.92
C THR A 56 -7.02 4.76 -7.60
N LEU A 57 -6.73 3.66 -6.91
CA LEU A 57 -5.94 3.68 -5.68
C LEU A 57 -4.58 4.33 -5.92
N MET A 58 -3.86 3.90 -6.96
CA MET A 58 -2.52 4.45 -7.25
C MET A 58 -2.56 5.93 -7.62
N SER A 59 -3.60 6.39 -8.31
CA SER A 59 -3.80 7.81 -8.57
C SER A 59 -4.04 8.60 -7.28
N ILE A 60 -4.84 8.08 -6.34
CA ILE A 60 -5.07 8.71 -5.04
C ILE A 60 -3.76 8.81 -4.26
N LEU A 61 -3.00 7.71 -4.16
CA LEU A 61 -1.71 7.69 -3.45
C LEU A 61 -0.74 8.71 -4.05
N ARG A 62 -0.67 8.80 -5.40
CA ARG A 62 0.23 9.73 -6.09
C ARG A 62 -0.20 11.19 -5.94
N SER A 63 -1.50 11.48 -6.12
CA SER A 63 -2.02 12.84 -6.06
C SER A 63 -2.01 13.44 -4.66
N CYS A 64 -2.04 12.61 -3.63
CA CYS A 64 -2.14 13.06 -2.23
C CYS A 64 -0.87 12.84 -1.41
N ASP A 65 0.22 12.33 -2.02
CA ASP A 65 1.42 11.88 -1.30
C ASP A 65 1.01 10.99 -0.10
N ALA A 66 0.12 10.03 -0.40
CA ALA A 66 -0.50 9.15 0.58
C ALA A 66 0.05 7.73 0.43
N VAL A 67 -0.08 6.94 1.49
CA VAL A 67 0.39 5.55 1.52
C VAL A 67 -0.67 4.64 2.13
N VAL A 68 -0.74 3.40 1.66
CA VAL A 68 -1.51 2.33 2.31
C VAL A 68 -0.62 1.67 3.37
N SER A 69 -1.14 1.40 4.56
CA SER A 69 -0.40 0.67 5.59
C SER A 69 -1.29 -0.40 6.25
N GLY A 70 -1.04 -0.73 7.51
CA GLY A 70 -1.87 -1.64 8.30
C GLY A 70 -1.92 -3.06 7.73
N SER A 71 -3.08 -3.68 7.85
CA SER A 71 -3.28 -5.10 7.49
C SER A 71 -3.07 -5.34 5.99
N CYS A 72 -3.46 -4.40 5.12
CA CYS A 72 -3.23 -4.45 3.68
C CYS A 72 -1.74 -4.51 3.33
N ALA A 73 -0.94 -3.59 3.86
CA ALA A 73 0.50 -3.59 3.58
C ALA A 73 1.18 -4.86 4.11
N LEU A 74 0.82 -5.31 5.32
CA LEU A 74 1.35 -6.55 5.87
C LEU A 74 0.97 -7.78 5.03
N HIS A 75 -0.28 -7.90 4.59
CA HIS A 75 -0.75 -9.00 3.75
C HIS A 75 0.09 -9.14 2.47
N MET A 76 0.42 -8.01 1.83
CA MET A 76 1.20 -8.01 0.60
C MET A 76 2.67 -8.43 0.79
N LEU A 77 3.23 -8.24 1.99
CA LEU A 77 4.63 -8.59 2.29
C LEU A 77 4.80 -10.05 2.72
N LEU A 78 3.74 -10.66 3.26
CA LEU A 78 3.77 -12.05 3.71
C LEU A 78 3.60 -13.03 2.54
N PRO A 79 4.26 -14.20 2.58
CA PRO A 79 4.04 -15.24 1.57
C PRO A 79 2.57 -15.63 1.48
N ALA A 80 1.97 -15.53 0.29
CA ALA A 80 0.57 -15.83 0.06
C ALA A 80 0.16 -17.24 0.50
N ASN A 81 1.09 -18.21 0.42
CA ASN A 81 0.83 -19.59 0.87
C ASN A 81 0.69 -19.73 2.40
N LYS A 82 1.17 -18.75 3.17
CA LYS A 82 1.08 -18.71 4.63
C LYS A 82 0.06 -17.70 5.15
N THR A 83 -0.54 -16.91 4.25
CA THR A 83 -1.49 -15.85 4.58
C THR A 83 -2.89 -16.26 4.15
N SER A 84 -3.63 -16.89 5.07
CA SER A 84 -5.00 -17.36 4.82
C SER A 84 -6.09 -16.33 5.17
N TRP A 85 -5.71 -15.24 5.82
CA TRP A 85 -6.61 -14.14 6.19
C TRP A 85 -6.61 -13.08 5.09
N VAL A 86 -7.71 -12.33 5.00
CA VAL A 86 -7.87 -11.21 4.05
C VAL A 86 -8.09 -9.93 4.86
N PRO A 87 -7.45 -8.80 4.50
CA PRO A 87 -7.72 -7.49 5.12
C PRO A 87 -9.22 -7.15 5.10
N ALA A 88 -9.75 -6.65 6.22
CA ALA A 88 -11.17 -6.30 6.33
C ALA A 88 -11.46 -4.86 5.87
N ASP A 89 -10.46 -3.99 6.03
CA ASP A 89 -10.47 -2.56 5.80
C ASP A 89 -9.21 -2.12 5.02
N LEU A 90 -9.20 -0.86 4.60
CA LEU A 90 -8.06 -0.23 3.95
C LEU A 90 -7.63 0.99 4.77
N ASP A 91 -6.40 0.97 5.26
CA ASP A 91 -5.81 2.08 5.99
C ASP A 91 -5.00 2.98 5.04
N ILE A 92 -5.45 4.23 4.83
CA ILE A 92 -4.72 5.24 4.04
C ILE A 92 -4.15 6.30 4.98
N TYR A 93 -2.84 6.49 4.91
CA TYR A 93 -2.13 7.53 5.64
C TYR A 93 -1.86 8.71 4.72
N VAL A 94 -2.12 9.92 5.21
CA VAL A 94 -1.97 11.15 4.42
C VAL A 94 -1.53 12.32 5.27
N SER A 95 -0.74 13.22 4.69
CA SER A 95 -0.42 14.51 5.31
C SER A 95 -1.67 15.38 5.46
N CYS A 96 -1.80 16.11 6.57
CA CYS A 96 -2.90 17.07 6.73
C CYS A 96 -2.97 18.13 5.61
N ARG A 97 -1.87 18.35 4.87
CA ARG A 97 -1.81 19.23 3.69
C ARG A 97 -2.60 18.72 2.49
N HIS A 98 -2.72 17.40 2.34
CA HIS A 98 -3.37 16.77 1.18
C HIS A 98 -4.73 16.18 1.52
N MET A 99 -5.19 16.29 2.77
CA MET A 99 -6.48 15.77 3.21
C MET A 99 -7.66 16.25 2.36
N ALA A 100 -7.71 17.55 2.01
CA ALA A 100 -8.79 18.07 1.19
C ALA A 100 -8.81 17.44 -0.21
N CYS A 101 -7.64 17.23 -0.82
CA CYS A 101 -7.52 16.56 -2.12
C CYS A 101 -7.97 15.09 -2.01
N LEU A 102 -7.51 14.39 -0.97
CA LEU A 102 -7.86 13.00 -0.73
C LEU A 102 -9.37 12.82 -0.50
N SER A 103 -10.00 13.69 0.30
CA SER A 103 -11.44 13.66 0.53
C SER A 103 -12.23 13.79 -0.77
N VAL A 104 -11.88 14.76 -1.64
CA VAL A 104 -12.55 14.95 -2.93
C VAL A 104 -12.40 13.72 -3.83
N LEU A 105 -11.20 13.12 -3.88
CA LEU A 105 -10.98 11.91 -4.68
C LEU A 105 -11.76 10.70 -4.13
N LEU A 106 -11.86 10.55 -2.82
CA LEU A 106 -12.67 9.49 -2.20
C LEU A 106 -14.17 9.71 -2.44
N GLU A 107 -14.66 10.95 -2.31
CA GLU A 107 -16.05 11.32 -2.62
C GLU A 107 -16.41 11.05 -4.08
N HIS A 108 -15.50 11.34 -5.02
CA HIS A 108 -15.67 10.98 -6.43
C HIS A 108 -15.78 9.47 -6.67
N ASN A 109 -15.24 8.65 -5.77
CA ASN A 109 -15.34 7.19 -5.79
C ASN A 109 -16.47 6.66 -4.89
N GLY A 110 -17.41 7.52 -4.48
CA GLY A 110 -18.60 7.15 -3.72
C GLY A 110 -18.39 6.97 -2.21
N TYR A 111 -17.21 7.32 -1.69
CA TYR A 111 -16.92 7.25 -0.26
C TYR A 111 -17.30 8.55 0.44
N LEU A 112 -18.12 8.45 1.48
CA LEU A 112 -18.54 9.58 2.31
C LEU A 112 -17.94 9.46 3.71
N ILE A 113 -17.68 10.60 4.35
CA ILE A 113 -17.22 10.64 5.74
C ILE A 113 -18.36 10.16 6.66
N MET A 114 -18.10 9.08 7.39
CA MET A 114 -19.02 8.53 8.38
C MET A 114 -18.67 8.93 9.81
N ASN A 115 -17.38 9.03 10.11
CA ASN A 115 -16.90 9.39 11.45
C ASN A 115 -15.56 10.12 11.35
N GLN A 116 -15.30 11.03 12.28
CA GLN A 116 -14.02 11.68 12.44
C GLN A 116 -13.67 11.79 13.92
N ARG A 117 -12.48 11.31 14.27
CA ARG A 117 -11.93 11.41 15.62
C ARG A 117 -10.62 12.19 15.57
N ALA A 118 -10.58 13.34 16.22
CA ALA A 118 -9.31 14.01 16.49
C ALA A 118 -8.53 13.17 17.51
N VAL A 119 -7.21 13.10 17.35
CA VAL A 119 -6.34 12.46 18.32
C VAL A 119 -5.73 13.56 19.18
N ASP A 120 -6.11 13.57 20.45
CA ASP A 120 -5.51 14.49 21.41
C ASP A 120 -4.04 14.13 21.61
N ALA A 121 -3.17 15.13 21.66
CA ALA A 121 -1.80 14.93 22.10
C ALA A 121 -1.86 14.44 23.55
N GLY A 122 -1.44 13.20 23.79
CA GLY A 122 -1.38 12.65 25.13
C GLY A 122 -0.48 13.48 26.07
N PRO A 123 -0.46 13.16 27.37
CA PRO A 123 0.29 13.93 28.38
C PRO A 123 1.80 14.01 28.14
N TYR A 124 2.33 13.23 27.19
CA TYR A 124 3.76 13.15 26.85
C TYR A 124 4.15 13.86 25.54
N GLY A 125 3.27 14.66 24.94
CA GLY A 125 3.59 15.46 23.76
C GLY A 125 3.21 14.80 22.44
N SER A 126 3.09 15.64 21.42
CA SER A 126 2.53 15.43 20.07
C SER A 126 2.45 13.99 19.56
N SER A 127 1.24 13.53 19.21
CA SER A 127 1.06 12.39 18.33
C SER A 127 1.38 12.81 16.89
N SER A 128 2.09 11.97 16.14
CA SER A 128 2.18 12.16 14.69
C SER A 128 0.84 11.92 13.99
N ILE A 129 -0.17 11.37 14.67
CA ILE A 129 -1.56 11.28 14.19
C ILE A 129 -2.32 12.52 14.66
N ARG A 130 -2.90 13.26 13.71
CA ARG A 130 -3.79 14.39 13.96
C ARG A 130 -5.24 13.95 14.13
N SER A 131 -5.71 13.04 13.27
CA SER A 131 -7.07 12.53 13.31
C SER A 131 -7.19 11.22 12.53
N VAL A 132 -8.22 10.45 12.85
CA VAL A 132 -8.64 9.28 12.07
C VAL A 132 -10.04 9.54 11.54
N ILE A 133 -10.23 9.39 10.24
CA ILE A 133 -11.49 9.65 9.54
C ILE A 133 -11.94 8.38 8.84
N LEU A 134 -13.13 7.90 9.19
CA LEU A 134 -13.75 6.74 8.57
C LEU A 134 -14.55 7.20 7.35
N PHE A 135 -14.16 6.70 6.18
CA PHE A 135 -14.90 6.85 4.93
C PHE A 135 -15.65 5.54 4.62
N ALA A 136 -16.86 5.63 4.08
CA ALA A 136 -17.61 4.45 3.64
C ALA A 136 -18.46 4.72 2.39
N ASN A 137 -18.63 3.69 1.55
CA ASN A 137 -19.48 3.72 0.35
C ASN A 137 -20.73 2.80 0.47
N GLY A 138 -21.06 2.40 1.70
CA GLY A 138 -22.15 1.45 2.01
C GLY A 138 -21.72 -0.03 2.02
N TRP A 139 -20.62 -0.39 1.37
CA TRP A 139 -20.14 -1.78 1.25
C TRP A 139 -18.79 -1.99 1.92
N ARG A 140 -17.93 -0.98 1.85
CA ARG A 140 -16.56 -0.98 2.37
C ARG A 140 -16.26 0.28 3.13
N THR A 141 -15.24 0.17 3.97
CA THR A 141 -14.71 1.24 4.78
C THR A 141 -13.24 1.48 4.48
N ILE A 142 -12.84 2.74 4.53
CA ILE A 142 -11.46 3.18 4.44
C ILE A 142 -11.19 4.02 5.68
N ASP A 143 -10.21 3.63 6.46
CA ASP A 143 -9.71 4.43 7.57
C ASP A 143 -8.61 5.35 7.06
N VAL A 144 -8.84 6.66 7.16
CA VAL A 144 -7.89 7.70 6.76
C VAL A 144 -7.19 8.24 7.99
N ILE A 145 -5.91 7.90 8.13
CA ILE A 145 -5.05 8.37 9.21
C ILE A 145 -4.36 9.66 8.74
N VAL A 146 -4.72 10.76 9.37
CA VAL A 146 -4.18 12.08 9.05
C VAL A 146 -2.94 12.32 9.88
N SER A 147 -1.79 12.49 9.23
CA SER A 147 -0.55 12.88 9.88
C SER A 147 -0.59 14.35 10.32
N SER A 148 -0.07 14.61 11.51
CA SER A 148 0.17 15.96 12.04
C SER A 148 1.44 16.60 11.45
N THR A 149 2.31 15.81 10.82
CA THR A 149 3.54 16.26 10.16
C THR A 149 3.31 16.50 8.66
N VAL A 150 4.37 16.93 7.97
CA VAL A 150 4.34 17.05 6.50
C VAL A 150 4.33 15.69 5.80
N ALA A 151 4.80 14.62 6.46
CA ALA A 151 4.94 13.30 5.88
C ALA A 151 3.78 12.39 6.30
N ALA A 152 3.16 11.71 5.33
CA ALA A 152 2.08 10.74 5.59
C ALA A 152 2.54 9.58 6.49
N MET A 153 3.81 9.18 6.37
CA MET A 153 4.36 8.00 7.05
C MET A 153 4.79 8.22 8.51
N SER A 154 4.79 9.45 9.05
CA SER A 154 5.23 9.70 10.44
C SER A 154 4.49 8.82 11.47
N PRO A 155 3.15 8.69 11.44
CA PRO A 155 2.40 7.73 12.24
C PRO A 155 2.89 6.29 12.21
N ILE A 156 3.37 5.83 11.06
CA ILE A 156 3.71 4.42 10.84
C ILE A 156 4.95 4.05 11.66
N PHE A 157 5.90 4.97 11.82
CA PHE A 157 7.13 4.74 12.57
C PHE A 157 6.97 4.94 14.09
N GLU A 158 5.80 5.36 14.56
CA GLU A 158 5.49 5.48 16.00
C GLU A 158 4.78 4.24 16.57
N PHE A 159 4.43 3.25 15.74
CA PHE A 159 3.81 2.02 16.22
C PHE A 159 4.74 1.22 17.15
N HIS A 160 4.17 0.57 18.16
CA HIS A 160 4.93 -0.32 19.04
C HIS A 160 5.30 -1.66 18.40
N SER A 161 4.66 -2.01 17.27
CA SER A 161 4.87 -3.26 16.56
C SER A 161 5.55 -3.01 15.22
N THR A 162 6.65 -3.71 14.99
CA THR A 162 7.38 -3.69 13.71
C THR A 162 6.58 -4.31 12.57
N ALA A 163 5.62 -5.18 12.87
CA ALA A 163 4.77 -5.85 11.88
C ALA A 163 3.93 -4.87 11.04
N VAL A 164 3.65 -3.67 11.56
CA VAL A 164 2.86 -2.64 10.88
C VAL A 164 3.71 -1.47 10.37
N MET A 165 5.04 -1.53 10.48
CA MET A 165 5.95 -0.49 9.96
C MET A 165 6.24 -0.66 8.46
N ASN A 166 5.19 -0.94 7.71
CA ASN A 166 5.23 -1.29 6.30
C ASN A 166 4.21 -0.44 5.55
N PHE A 167 4.52 -0.01 4.33
CA PHE A 167 3.55 0.77 3.56
C PHE A 167 3.72 0.62 2.05
N ILE A 168 2.66 0.95 1.33
CA ILE A 168 2.56 0.96 -0.12
C ILE A 168 2.37 2.41 -0.54
N ALA A 169 3.36 2.96 -1.24
CA ALA A 169 3.24 4.23 -1.94
C ALA A 169 2.83 3.98 -3.40
N ALA A 170 2.56 5.06 -4.14
CA ALA A 170 2.17 4.96 -5.54
C ALA A 170 3.21 4.27 -6.44
N ASP A 171 4.49 4.27 -6.06
CA ASP A 171 5.57 3.74 -6.91
C ASP A 171 6.55 2.83 -6.14
N HIS A 172 6.29 2.56 -4.85
CA HIS A 172 7.19 1.78 -3.99
C HIS A 172 6.44 1.01 -2.92
N ILE A 173 6.98 -0.15 -2.53
CA ILE A 173 6.58 -0.90 -1.34
C ILE A 173 7.71 -0.78 -0.33
N PHE A 174 7.40 -0.29 0.86
CA PHE A 174 8.38 -0.15 1.93
C PHE A 174 8.17 -1.23 3.00
N CYS A 175 9.27 -1.88 3.40
CA CYS A 175 9.28 -2.83 4.49
C CYS A 175 10.39 -2.50 5.50
N ALA A 176 10.02 -1.97 6.66
CA ALA A 176 11.03 -1.62 7.68
C ALA A 176 11.78 -2.83 8.22
N TYR A 177 11.17 -4.02 8.19
CA TYR A 177 11.69 -5.24 8.81
C TYR A 177 11.35 -6.48 7.97
N PRO A 178 12.09 -6.76 6.89
CA PRO A 178 11.86 -7.89 6.00
C PRO A 178 12.34 -9.22 6.59
N ASN A 179 13.18 -9.15 7.64
CA ASN A 179 13.61 -10.29 8.45
C ASN A 179 13.06 -10.16 9.87
N GLU A 180 12.83 -11.29 10.54
CA GLU A 180 12.61 -11.32 11.99
C GLU A 180 13.80 -10.70 12.79
N GLY A 181 14.94 -10.46 12.13
CA GLY A 181 16.09 -9.71 12.65
C GLY A 181 16.29 -8.35 11.97
N MET A 182 15.62 -7.32 12.49
CA MET A 182 16.01 -5.89 12.48
C MET A 182 16.94 -5.40 11.34
N SER A 183 16.44 -5.26 10.11
CA SER A 183 17.12 -4.51 9.03
C SER A 183 16.11 -3.77 8.15
N PHE A 184 16.33 -2.52 7.76
CA PHE A 184 15.42 -1.78 6.87
C PHE A 184 15.55 -2.20 5.41
N SER A 185 14.45 -2.29 4.65
CA SER A 185 14.50 -2.46 3.19
C SER A 185 13.38 -1.72 2.47
N VAL A 186 13.75 -0.92 1.46
CA VAL A 186 12.79 -0.31 0.54
C VAL A 186 12.77 -1.13 -0.73
N TYR A 187 11.59 -1.55 -1.18
CA TYR A 187 11.41 -2.29 -2.41
C TYR A 187 10.69 -1.42 -3.43
N GLU A 188 11.34 -1.14 -4.54
CA GLU A 188 10.75 -0.32 -5.58
C GLU A 188 9.78 -1.15 -6.44
N VAL A 189 8.49 -0.87 -6.31
CA VAL A 189 7.46 -1.34 -7.25
C VAL A 189 7.15 -0.20 -8.20
N VAL A 190 8.03 0.03 -9.17
CA VAL A 190 7.70 0.89 -10.31
C VAL A 190 6.42 0.36 -10.94
N THR A 191 5.29 1.01 -10.65
CA THR A 191 4.11 0.89 -11.49
C THR A 191 4.34 1.79 -12.67
N GLU A 192 4.84 1.23 -13.77
CA GLU A 192 4.75 1.92 -15.05
C GLU A 192 3.26 2.00 -15.40
N VAL A 193 2.67 3.17 -15.21
CA VAL A 193 1.48 3.54 -15.96
C VAL A 193 1.99 3.79 -17.37
N GLU A 194 1.74 2.84 -18.29
CA GLU A 194 1.98 3.04 -19.71
C GLU A 194 1.39 4.39 -20.13
N LYS A 195 2.26 5.36 -20.43
CA LYS A 195 1.87 6.52 -21.22
C LYS A 195 1.71 6.05 -22.66
N ASN A 196 0.58 5.43 -22.97
CA ASN A 196 0.21 5.17 -24.37
C ASN A 196 -0.18 6.50 -25.03
N GLY A 197 0.80 7.09 -25.71
CA GLY A 197 0.68 7.81 -26.98
C GLY A 197 -0.40 8.89 -27.10
N VAL A 198 0.01 10.15 -26.86
CA VAL A 198 -0.52 11.28 -27.64
C VAL A 198 0.67 11.98 -28.29
N GLU A 199 1.20 11.37 -29.34
CA GLU A 199 1.87 12.09 -30.43
C GLU A 199 1.49 11.38 -31.75
N ASN A 200 1.10 12.21 -32.73
CA ASN A 200 0.69 11.92 -34.11
C ASN A 200 -0.82 11.69 -34.36
N LEU A 201 -1.61 12.77 -34.31
CA LEU A 201 -2.13 13.48 -35.50
C LEU A 201 -2.81 14.80 -35.11
#